data_AF-A0A821QBT3-F1
#
_entry.id   AF-A0A821QBT3-F1
#
_cell.length_a   1.000
_cell.length_b   1.000
_cell.length_c   1.000
_cell.angle_alpha   90.00
_cell.angle_beta   90.00
_cell.angle_gamma   90.00
#
_symmetry.space_group_name_H-M   'P 1'
#
loop_
_entity.id
_entity.type
_entity.pdbx_description
1 polymer ?
#
loop_
_entity_poly.entity_id
_entity_poly.type
_entity_poly.pdbx_seq_one_letter_code
_entity_poly.pdbx_strand_id
1 'polypeptide(L)'
;MASQAVGHWKIVDFPSHPECTGYYFDINADDQTPNMYRLNTRVVNSMFCSLEHDTANDQWTLAGGVGATMMMGPPEEMKKEDIINDLISNIQNLQVEGGQALVIRTKNGEEVRLQRS
;
A
#
# COMPACT_ATOMS: atom_id res chain seq x y z
N MET A 1 -2.38 17.37 -13.20
CA MET A 1 -3.51 16.57 -12.68
C MET A 1 -2.92 15.59 -11.69
N ALA A 2 -3.45 15.51 -10.47
CA ALA A 2 -2.99 14.50 -9.51
C ALA A 2 -3.32 13.11 -10.07
N SER A 3 -2.39 12.15 -9.91
CA SER A 3 -2.61 10.77 -10.34
C SER A 3 -3.83 10.17 -9.63
N GLN A 4 -4.53 9.27 -10.33
CA GLN A 4 -5.67 8.57 -9.75
C GLN A 4 -5.31 7.73 -8.52
N ALA A 5 -4.02 7.41 -8.30
CA ALA A 5 -3.56 6.68 -7.11
C ALA A 5 -3.46 7.56 -5.85
N VAL A 6 -3.32 8.89 -5.98
CA VAL A 6 -3.15 9.78 -4.82
C VAL A 6 -4.43 9.81 -3.98
N GLY A 7 -4.34 9.43 -2.71
CA GLY A 7 -5.48 9.46 -1.79
C GLY A 7 -5.34 8.51 -0.61
N HIS A 8 -6.42 8.45 0.17
CA HIS A 8 -6.59 7.57 1.32
C HIS A 8 -7.35 6.31 0.90
N TRP A 9 -6.78 5.14 1.18
CA TRP A 9 -7.26 3.86 0.70
C TRP A 9 -7.45 2.89 1.86
N LYS A 10 -8.63 2.32 1.99
CA LYS A 10 -8.98 1.37 3.04
C LYS A 10 -9.00 -0.05 2.50
N ILE A 11 -8.36 -1.00 3.16
CA ILE A 11 -8.52 -2.42 2.84
C ILE A 11 -9.97 -2.83 3.06
N VAL A 12 -10.61 -3.34 2.01
CA VAL A 12 -11.98 -3.87 2.04
C VAL A 12 -12.05 -5.37 1.79
N ASP A 13 -11.01 -5.96 1.20
CA ASP A 13 -10.92 -7.39 0.91
C ASP A 13 -9.44 -7.84 0.98
N PHE A 14 -9.12 -8.68 1.97
CA PHE A 14 -7.81 -9.32 2.12
C PHE A 14 -8.03 -10.80 2.49
N PRO A 15 -8.19 -11.70 1.50
CA PRO A 15 -8.71 -13.05 1.72
C PRO A 15 -7.89 -13.92 2.68
N SER A 16 -6.56 -13.85 2.63
CA SER A 16 -5.69 -14.62 3.54
C SER A 16 -5.64 -14.04 4.96
N HIS A 17 -5.94 -12.75 5.11
CA HIS A 17 -5.82 -11.99 6.35
C HIS A 17 -7.03 -11.07 6.58
N PRO A 18 -8.24 -11.63 6.76
CA PRO A 18 -9.46 -10.83 6.96
C PRO A 18 -9.37 -9.92 8.20
N GLU A 19 -8.55 -10.27 9.20
CA GLU A 19 -8.23 -9.44 10.37
C GLU A 19 -7.57 -8.10 10.04
N CYS A 20 -7.02 -7.96 8.83
CA CYS A 20 -6.43 -6.73 8.32
C CYS A 20 -7.43 -5.87 7.51
N THR A 21 -8.69 -6.27 7.41
CA THR A 21 -9.73 -5.44 6.81
C THR A 21 -9.91 -4.16 7.63
N GLY A 22 -9.91 -3.02 6.94
CA GLY A 22 -10.09 -1.70 7.54
C GLY A 22 -8.81 -0.95 7.88
N TYR A 23 -7.62 -1.53 7.66
CA TYR A 23 -6.38 -0.75 7.67
C TYR A 23 -6.29 0.18 6.45
N TYR A 24 -5.51 1.25 6.60
CA TYR A 24 -5.45 2.32 5.63
C TYR A 24 -4.07 2.51 5.04
N PHE A 25 -4.04 2.95 3.80
CA PHE A 25 -2.87 3.27 3.00
C PHE A 25 -3.05 4.67 2.44
N ASP A 26 -2.04 5.51 2.62
CA ASP A 26 -1.97 6.86 2.08
C ASP A 26 -0.95 6.89 0.96
N ILE A 27 -1.42 7.21 -0.25
CA ILE A 27 -0.55 7.41 -1.41
C ILE A 27 -0.50 8.89 -1.73
N ASN A 28 0.71 9.46 -1.75
CA ASN A 28 0.96 10.85 -2.09
C ASN A 28 1.94 10.93 -3.25
N ALA A 29 1.81 11.94 -4.12
CA ALA A 29 2.83 12.20 -5.13
C ALA A 29 4.12 12.68 -4.46
N ASP A 30 5.26 12.30 -5.01
CA ASP A 30 6.53 12.93 -4.65
C ASP A 30 6.70 14.21 -5.47
N ASP A 31 6.72 15.36 -4.80
CA ASP A 31 6.78 16.67 -5.46
C ASP A 31 8.12 16.94 -6.16
N GLN A 32 9.16 16.13 -5.90
CA GLN A 32 10.51 16.35 -6.41
C GLN A 32 10.84 15.44 -7.60
N THR A 33 10.22 14.26 -7.67
CA THR A 33 10.54 13.26 -8.70
C THR A 33 9.29 12.87 -9.49
N PRO A 34 9.23 13.15 -10.81
CA PRO A 34 8.11 12.74 -11.65
C PRO A 34 7.86 11.23 -11.57
N ASN A 35 6.58 10.84 -11.62
CA ASN A 35 6.13 9.44 -11.55
C ASN A 35 6.48 8.70 -10.24
N MET A 36 7.05 9.39 -9.26
CA MET A 36 7.30 8.80 -7.94
C MET A 36 6.18 9.18 -6.98
N TYR A 37 5.85 8.23 -6.11
CA TYR A 37 4.82 8.34 -5.11
C TYR A 37 5.33 7.76 -3.80
N ARG A 38 4.76 8.21 -2.68
CA ARG A 38 5.00 7.65 -1.37
C ARG A 38 3.77 6.93 -0.89
N LEU A 39 3.90 5.64 -0.61
CA LEU A 39 2.92 4.86 0.12
C LEU A 39 3.28 4.88 1.60
N ASN A 40 2.32 5.22 2.45
CA ASN A 40 2.45 5.19 3.89
C ASN A 40 1.29 4.40 4.48
N THR A 41 1.55 3.67 5.55
CA THR A 41 0.49 3.03 6.36
C THR A 41 0.95 3.02 7.81
N ARG A 42 0.00 2.79 8.73
CA ARG A 42 0.28 2.68 10.15
C ARG A 42 -0.56 1.60 10.79
N VAL A 43 0.10 0.70 11.51
CA VAL A 43 -0.53 -0.24 12.45
C VAL A 43 -0.14 0.18 13.87
N VAL A 44 1.02 -0.27 14.37
CA VAL A 44 1.66 0.29 15.55
C VAL A 44 2.69 1.34 15.10
N ASN A 45 3.54 0.91 14.17
CA ASN A 45 4.59 1.65 13.51
C ASN A 45 4.11 2.26 12.19
N SER A 46 4.71 3.38 11.84
CA SER A 46 4.55 3.97 10.52
C SER A 46 5.47 3.22 9.55
N MET A 47 4.88 2.63 8.52
CA MET A 47 5.59 2.01 7.40
C MET A 47 5.49 2.93 6.19
N PHE A 48 6.57 3.03 5.43
CA PHE A 48 6.65 3.89 4.26
C PHE A 48 7.55 3.28 3.17
N CYS A 49 7.16 3.44 1.92
CA CYS A 49 7.96 3.08 0.76
C CYS A 49 7.68 4.02 -0.41
N SER A 50 8.59 3.97 -1.38
CA SER A 50 8.40 4.67 -2.64
C SER A 50 7.76 3.74 -3.67
N LEU A 51 6.87 4.29 -4.48
CA LEU A 51 6.27 3.65 -5.65
C LEU A 51 6.67 4.42 -6.90
N GLU A 52 6.94 3.72 -7.99
CA GLU A 52 7.14 4.29 -9.32
C GLU A 52 5.93 3.95 -10.20
N HIS A 53 5.43 4.94 -10.94
CA HIS A 53 4.32 4.79 -11.88
C HIS A 53 4.82 4.50 -13.29
N ASP A 54 4.50 3.32 -13.78
CA ASP A 54 4.60 2.98 -15.19
C ASP A 54 3.42 3.60 -15.94
N THR A 55 3.67 4.73 -16.59
CA THR A 55 2.67 5.49 -17.33
C THR A 55 2.15 4.77 -18.59
N ALA A 56 2.85 3.76 -19.10
CA ALA A 56 2.40 2.99 -20.26
C ALA A 56 1.34 1.96 -19.88
N ASN A 57 1.44 1.38 -18.69
CA ASN A 57 0.54 0.33 -18.20
C ASN A 57 -0.44 0.81 -17.12
N ASP A 58 -0.30 2.06 -16.67
CA ASP A 58 -1.04 2.66 -15.56
C ASP A 58 -0.97 1.82 -14.27
N GLN A 59 0.25 1.43 -13.91
CA GLN A 59 0.55 0.58 -12.76
C GLN A 59 1.64 1.19 -11.89
N TRP A 60 1.57 0.93 -10.59
CA TRP A 60 2.58 1.35 -9.63
C TRP A 60 3.36 0.14 -9.13
N THR A 61 4.68 0.25 -9.07
CA THR A 61 5.56 -0.81 -8.55
C THR A 61 6.43 -0.26 -7.44
N LEU A 62 6.88 -1.14 -6.55
CA LEU A 62 7.71 -0.74 -5.41
C LEU A 62 9.11 -0.32 -5.88
N ALA A 63 9.49 0.91 -5.54
CA ALA A 63 10.74 1.54 -5.95
C ALA A 63 11.69 1.65 -4.75
N GLY A 64 12.30 0.53 -4.39
CA GLY A 64 13.26 0.44 -3.28
C GLY A 64 12.80 -0.46 -2.13
N GLY A 65 13.26 -0.17 -0.93
CA GLY A 65 12.92 -0.92 0.28
C GLY A 65 11.74 -0.29 1.06
N VAL A 66 11.24 -1.05 2.03
CA VAL A 66 10.25 -0.57 3.00
C VAL A 66 10.98 -0.07 4.24
N GLY A 67 10.66 1.15 4.67
CA GLY A 67 11.09 1.71 5.95
C GLY A 67 9.97 1.60 6.98
N ALA A 68 10.32 1.42 8.25
CA ALA A 68 9.37 1.40 9.35
C ALA A 68 9.95 2.05 10.62
N THR A 69 9.09 2.61 11.47
CA THR A 69 9.47 2.94 12.85
C THR A 69 9.59 1.66 13.70
N MET A 70 10.23 1.74 14.87
CA MET A 70 10.48 0.57 15.74
C MET A 70 9.96 0.77 17.17
N MET A 71 8.66 1.01 17.30
CA MET A 71 7.94 1.07 18.56
C MET A 71 7.39 -0.30 18.92
N MET A 72 7.41 -0.64 20.20
CA MET A 72 6.70 -1.80 20.72
C MET A 72 5.21 -1.49 20.86
N GLY A 73 4.37 -2.48 20.56
CA GLY A 73 2.93 -2.41 20.73
C GLY A 73 2.35 -3.71 21.28
N PRO A 74 1.02 -3.79 21.43
CA PRO A 74 0.34 -5.02 21.81
C PRO A 74 0.69 -6.17 20.86
N PRO A 75 0.92 -7.41 21.35
CA PRO A 75 1.34 -8.53 20.50
C PRO A 75 0.39 -8.84 19.33
N GLU A 76 -0.91 -8.61 19.51
CA GLU A 76 -1.90 -8.82 18.44
C GLU A 76 -1.78 -7.79 17.32
N GLU A 77 -1.50 -6.53 17.65
CA GLU A 77 -1.29 -5.47 16.66
C GLU A 77 0.07 -5.62 15.97
N MET A 78 1.11 -6.06 16.69
CA MET A 78 2.41 -6.36 16.08
C MET A 78 2.30 -7.50 15.05
N LYS A 79 1.48 -8.53 15.30
CA LYS A 79 1.23 -9.59 14.31
C LYS A 79 0.55 -9.06 13.05
N LYS A 80 -0.43 -8.17 13.19
CA LYS A 80 -1.09 -7.52 12.04
C LYS A 80 -0.12 -6.59 11.30
N GLU A 81 0.76 -5.92 12.02
CA GLU A 81 1.82 -5.12 11.43
C GLU A 81 2.78 -5.97 10.58
N ASP A 82 3.19 -7.13 11.06
CA ASP A 82 4.03 -8.06 10.30
C ASP A 82 3.35 -8.47 8.99
N ILE A 83 2.04 -8.74 9.02
CA ILE A 83 1.23 -9.08 7.83
C ILE A 83 1.19 -7.90 6.85
N ILE A 84 0.91 -6.68 7.33
CA ILE A 84 0.86 -5.48 6.47
C ILE A 84 2.24 -5.17 5.88
N ASN A 85 3.30 -5.35 6.66
CA ASN A 85 4.67 -5.17 6.19
C ASN A 85 5.05 -6.21 5.11
N ASP A 86 4.63 -7.47 5.28
CA ASP A 86 4.81 -8.51 4.27
C ASP A 86 4.02 -8.19 2.99
N LEU A 87 2.76 -7.76 3.10
CA LEU A 87 1.94 -7.30 1.98
C LEU A 87 2.68 -6.22 1.17
N ILE A 88 3.18 -5.18 1.84
CA ILE A 88 3.91 -4.08 1.18
C ILE A 88 5.18 -4.61 0.52
N SER A 89 6.00 -5.38 1.24
CA SER A 89 7.28 -5.89 0.74
C SER A 89 7.11 -6.81 -0.48
N ASN A 90 5.95 -7.47 -0.59
CA ASN A 90 5.61 -8.38 -1.67
C ASN A 90 4.77 -7.74 -2.78
N ILE A 91 4.52 -6.44 -2.78
CA ILE A 91 3.85 -5.76 -3.89
C ILE A 91 4.60 -6.07 -5.21
N GLN A 92 3.88 -6.63 -6.16
CA GLN A 92 4.31 -6.78 -7.55
C GLN A 92 3.83 -5.57 -8.36
N ASN A 93 2.54 -5.24 -8.25
CA ASN A 93 1.98 -4.02 -8.81
C ASN A 93 0.77 -3.54 -7.99
N LEU A 94 0.44 -2.27 -8.15
CA LEU A 94 -0.83 -1.70 -7.78
C LEU A 94 -1.51 -1.13 -9.03
N GLN A 95 -2.82 -1.21 -9.07
CA GLN A 95 -3.63 -0.66 -10.16
C GLN A 95 -4.86 0.03 -9.60
N VAL A 96 -5.15 1.22 -10.12
CA VAL A 96 -6.36 1.95 -9.76
C VAL A 96 -7.46 1.62 -10.76
N GLU A 97 -8.62 1.23 -10.26
CA GLU A 97 -9.80 0.90 -11.06
C GLU A 97 -10.88 1.97 -10.84
N GLY A 98 -11.21 2.70 -11.92
CA GLY A 98 -12.28 3.71 -11.92
C GLY A 98 -12.07 4.86 -10.92
N GLY A 99 -10.84 5.07 -10.43
CA GLY A 99 -10.51 6.10 -9.43
C GLY A 99 -11.11 5.87 -8.04
N GLN A 100 -11.70 4.70 -7.77
CA GLN A 100 -12.40 4.39 -6.52
C GLN A 100 -11.94 3.08 -5.87
N ALA A 101 -11.38 2.16 -6.66
CA ALA A 101 -10.75 0.96 -6.16
C ALA A 101 -9.25 0.96 -6.46
N LEU A 102 -8.48 0.38 -5.56
CA LEU A 102 -7.06 0.12 -5.71
C LEU A 102 -6.86 -1.36 -5.47
N VAL A 103 -6.27 -2.05 -6.44
CA VAL A 103 -5.94 -3.47 -6.35
C VAL A 103 -4.44 -3.60 -6.18
N ILE A 104 -4.01 -4.23 -5.09
CA ILE A 104 -2.63 -4.65 -4.87
C ILE A 104 -2.52 -6.10 -5.32
N ARG A 105 -1.58 -6.38 -6.23
CA ARG A 105 -1.17 -7.74 -6.58
C ARG A 105 0.21 -8.00 -6.03
N THR A 106 0.34 -9.10 -5.30
CA THR A 106 1.61 -9.49 -4.69
C THR A 106 2.39 -10.45 -5.59
N LYS A 107 3.68 -10.58 -5.34
CA LYS A 107 4.58 -11.52 -6.05
C LYS A 107 4.17 -12.98 -5.88
N ASN A 108 3.39 -13.32 -4.83
CA ASN A 108 2.88 -14.67 -4.60
C ASN A 108 1.50 -14.92 -5.26
N GLY A 109 0.96 -13.96 -6.01
CA GLY A 109 -0.29 -14.09 -6.76
C GLY A 109 -1.56 -13.77 -5.97
N GLU A 110 -1.44 -13.21 -4.77
CA GLU A 110 -2.58 -12.72 -4.00
C GLU A 110 -3.05 -11.35 -4.49
N GLU A 111 -4.36 -11.12 -4.43
CA GLU A 111 -4.98 -9.83 -4.68
C GLU A 111 -5.61 -9.28 -3.40
N VAL A 112 -5.25 -8.05 -3.05
CA VAL A 112 -5.85 -7.29 -1.94
C VAL A 112 -6.57 -6.09 -2.52
N ARG A 113 -7.84 -5.90 -2.17
CA ARG A 113 -8.64 -4.76 -2.65
C ARG A 113 -8.77 -3.69 -1.59
N LEU A 114 -8.55 -2.46 -2.02
CA LEU A 114 -8.74 -1.26 -1.24
C LEU A 114 -9.77 -0.35 -1.92
N GLN A 115 -10.50 0.41 -1.12
CA GLN A 115 -11.45 1.41 -1.57
C GLN A 115 -11.02 2.79 -1.12
N ARG A 116 -11.23 3.79 -1.97
CA ARG A 116 -11.00 5.19 -1.62
C ARG A 116 -11.92 5.61 -0.48
N SER A 117 -11.36 6.28 0.53
CA SER A 117 -12.07 6.79 1.71
C SER A 117 -12.02 8.31 1.81
#